data_AF-A0A846D182-F1
#
_entry.id   AF-A0A846D182-F1
#
_cell.length_a   1.000
_cell.length_b   1.000
_cell.length_c   1.000
_cell.angle_alpha   90.00
_cell.angle_beta   90.00
_cell.angle_gamma   90.00
#
_symmetry.space_group_name_H-M   'P 1'
#
loop_
_entity.id
_entity.type
_entity.pdbx_description
1 polymer ?
#
loop_
_entity_poly.entity_id
_entity_poly.type
_entity_poly.pdbx_seq_one_letter_code
_entity_poly.pdbx_strand_id
1 'polypeptide(L)' 'CPIQVGSHFHFFEVNEALQFDREATKGMRLNIPAGTAIRFEPGDEREVELVTLVGSRQVYGFNGKINGQLDRST' A
#
# COMPACT_ATOMS: atom_id res chain seq x y z
N CYS A 1 17.57 6.59 -2.80
CA CYS A 1 17.63 5.45 -1.86
C CYS A 1 16.63 4.40 -2.30
N PRO A 2 16.90 3.10 -2.08
CA PRO A 2 15.92 2.05 -2.36
C PRO A 2 14.70 2.20 -1.43
N ILE A 3 13.55 1.72 -1.88
CA ILE A 3 12.28 1.75 -1.13
C ILE A 3 11.83 0.31 -0.93
N GLN A 4 11.42 -0.07 0.27
CA GLN A 4 10.92 -1.42 0.55
C GLN A 4 9.53 -1.36 1.17
N VAL A 5 8.58 -2.08 0.60
CA VAL A 5 7.17 -2.08 1.01
C VAL A 5 6.77 -3.49 1.45
N GLY A 6 6.28 -3.62 2.67
CA GLY A 6 5.87 -4.91 3.26
C GLY A 6 4.47 -5.36 2.86
N SER A 7 4.19 -6.66 3.06
CA SER A 7 2.94 -7.32 2.62
C SER A 7 1.63 -6.75 3.20
N HIS A 8 1.67 -6.10 4.36
CA HIS A 8 0.51 -5.54 5.06
C HIS A 8 0.51 -4.02 5.14
N PHE A 9 1.47 -3.37 4.48
CA PHE A 9 1.51 -1.91 4.47
C PHE A 9 0.36 -1.37 3.61
N HIS A 10 -0.29 -0.30 4.06
CA HIS A 10 -1.33 0.36 3.29
C HIS A 10 -0.72 1.03 2.05
N PHE A 11 -0.94 0.45 0.88
CA PHE A 11 -0.17 0.80 -0.32
C PHE A 11 -0.35 2.25 -0.76
N PHE A 12 -1.52 2.83 -0.51
CA PHE A 12 -1.80 4.26 -0.71
C PHE A 12 -0.81 5.19 0.01
N GLU A 13 -0.33 4.79 1.18
CA GLU A 13 0.50 5.59 2.07
C GLU A 13 2.00 5.29 1.95
N VAL A 14 2.41 4.54 0.92
CA VAL A 14 3.84 4.30 0.65
C VAL A 14 4.55 5.60 0.25
N ASN A 15 5.88 5.57 0.34
CA ASN A 15 6.76 6.69 0.04
C ASN A 15 6.34 7.45 -1.24
N GLU A 16 6.31 8.79 -1.15
CA GLU A 16 5.87 9.69 -2.22
C GLU A 16 6.78 9.68 -3.45
N ALA A 17 8.00 9.18 -3.31
CA ALA A 17 8.92 8.96 -4.42
C ALA A 17 8.45 7.86 -5.41
N LEU A 18 7.52 6.98 -5.01
CA LEU A 18 6.90 6.01 -5.91
C LEU A 18 5.76 6.68 -6.70
N GLN A 19 5.81 6.54 -8.03
CA GLN A 19 4.84 7.09 -8.97
C GLN A 19 3.88 5.98 -9.45
N PHE A 20 2.59 6.13 -9.16
CA PHE A 20 1.50 5.23 -9.55
C PHE A 20 0.15 5.93 -9.30
N ASP A 21 -0.96 5.35 -9.76
CA ASP A 21 -2.30 5.85 -9.44
C ASP A 21 -2.63 5.59 -7.96
N ARG A 22 -2.46 6.61 -7.11
CA ARG A 22 -2.67 6.45 -5.66
C ARG A 22 -4.13 6.18 -5.33
N GLU A 23 -5.07 6.90 -5.92
CA GLU A 23 -6.49 6.77 -5.57
C GLU A 23 -7.00 5.34 -5.82
N ALA A 24 -6.54 4.69 -6.90
CA ALA A 24 -6.85 3.28 -7.17
C ALA A 24 -6.36 2.30 -6.10
N THR A 25 -5.34 2.66 -5.31
CA THR A 25 -4.73 1.78 -4.29
C THR A 25 -5.28 2.00 -2.87
N LYS A 26 -6.26 2.89 -2.72
CA LYS A 26 -6.85 3.23 -1.42
C LYS A 26 -7.51 2.01 -0.78
N GLY A 27 -7.06 1.66 0.41
CA GLY A 27 -7.53 0.50 1.15
C GLY A 27 -7.01 -0.84 0.63
N MET A 28 -5.89 -0.84 -0.07
CA MET A 28 -5.25 -2.06 -0.59
C MET A 28 -3.87 -2.30 0.02
N ARG A 29 -3.41 -3.55 -0.05
CA ARG A 29 -2.08 -4.01 0.33
C ARG A 29 -1.49 -4.91 -0.76
N LEU A 30 -0.18 -5.15 -0.72
CA LEU A 30 0.48 -6.07 -1.65
C LEU A 30 -0.08 -7.50 -1.54
N ASN A 31 -0.41 -8.10 -2.67
CA ASN A 31 -0.81 -9.51 -2.78
C ASN A 31 0.42 -10.43 -2.80
N ILE A 32 1.17 -10.44 -1.69
CA ILE A 32 2.37 -11.26 -1.50
C ILE A 32 2.27 -12.05 -0.18
N PRO A 33 3.07 -13.11 0.01
CA PRO A 33 3.08 -13.88 1.25
C PRO A 33 3.31 -13.00 2.49
N ALA A 34 2.62 -13.31 3.58
CA ALA A 34 2.72 -12.56 4.82
C ALA A 34 4.17 -12.50 5.34
N GLY A 35 4.62 -11.32 5.73
CA GLY A 35 5.98 -11.10 6.26
C GLY A 35 7.05 -10.88 5.18
N THR A 36 6.67 -10.95 3.90
CA THR A 36 7.57 -10.58 2.79
C THR A 36 7.42 -9.11 2.41
N ALA A 37 8.33 -8.63 1.55
CA ALA A 37 8.35 -7.25 1.06
C ALA A 37 8.84 -7.19 -0.38
N ILE A 38 8.38 -6.20 -1.12
CA ILE A 38 8.92 -5.84 -2.43
C ILE A 38 9.89 -4.67 -2.23
N ARG A 39 11.12 -4.82 -2.75
CA ARG A 39 12.15 -3.78 -2.76
C ARG A 39 12.16 -3.14 -4.15
N PHE A 40 12.10 -1.81 -4.23
CA PHE A 40 12.22 -1.00 -5.44
C PHE A 40 13.59 -0.30 -5.44
N GLU A 41 14.36 -0.49 -6.51
CA GLU A 41 15.61 0.26 -6.71
C GLU A 41 15.31 1.66 -7.28
N PRO A 42 16.22 2.63 -7.16
CA PRO A 42 16.05 3.93 -7.80
C PRO A 42 15.91 3.80 -9.32
N GLY A 43 14.80 4.29 -9.88
CA GLY A 43 14.50 4.22 -11.32
C GLY A 43 13.89 2.89 -11.78
N ASP A 44 13.60 1.97 -10.86
CA ASP A 44 12.96 0.69 -11.14
C ASP A 44 11.46 0.86 -11.36
N GLU A 45 10.92 0.11 -12.33
CA GLU A 45 9.49 0.06 -12.63
C GLU A 45 9.03 -1.39 -12.50
N ARG A 46 7.97 -1.61 -11.73
CA ARG A 46 7.40 -2.94 -11.53
C ARG A 46 5.89 -2.89 -11.46
N GLU A 47 5.29 -3.88 -12.11
CA GLU A 47 3.91 -4.24 -11.90
C GLU A 47 3.77 -5.02 -10.59
N VAL A 48 2.82 -4.61 -9.76
CA VAL A 48 2.53 -5.27 -8.48
C VAL A 48 1.04 -5.54 -8.39
N GLU A 49 0.70 -6.68 -7.84
CA GLU A 49 -0.69 -7.04 -7.59
C GLU A 49 -1.11 -6.57 -6.19
N LEU A 50 -2.28 -5.95 -6.11
CA LEU A 50 -2.85 -5.43 -4.87
C LEU A 50 -4.13 -6.17 -4.52
N VAL A 51 -4.33 -6.41 -3.22
CA VAL A 51 -5.55 -6.99 -2.67
C VAL A 51 -6.17 -6.03 -1.66
N THR A 52 -7.50 -6.02 -1.58
CA THR A 52 -8.23 -5.18 -0.63
C THR A 52 -7.92 -5.58 0.81
N LEU A 53 -7.80 -4.58 1.69
CA LEU A 53 -7.81 -4.81 3.13
C LEU A 53 -9.17 -5.35 3.53
N VAL A 54 -9.16 -6.47 4.27
CA VAL A 54 -10.35 -7.14 4.80
C VAL A 54 -10.49 -6.88 6.31
N GLY A 55 -11.61 -7.27 6.91
CA GLY A 55 -11.92 -7.01 8.32
C GLY A 55 -12.66 -5.69 8.53
N SER A 56 -12.30 -4.92 9.56
CA SER A 56 -12.96 -3.63 9.87
C SER A 56 -12.62 -2.52 8.89
N ARG A 57 -11.61 -2.71 8.02
CA ARG A 57 -11.09 -1.72 7.06
C ARG A 57 -10.77 -0.37 7.72
N GLN A 58 -10.24 -0.42 8.94
CA GLN A 58 -9.79 0.76 9.66
C GLN A 58 -8.26 0.87 9.56
N VAL A 59 -7.78 2.01 9.10
CA VAL A 59 -6.35 2.29 8.88
C VAL A 59 -5.95 3.43 9.81
N TYR A 60 -5.08 3.12 10.77
CA TYR A 60 -4.54 4.08 11.75
C TYR A 60 -3.01 4.09 11.65
N GLY A 61 -2.39 5.26 11.80
CA GLY A 61 -0.94 5.40 11.75
C GLY A 61 -0.44 5.67 10.34
N PHE A 62 0.44 4.81 9.79
CA PHE A 62 1.08 4.96 8.47
C PHE A 62 1.63 6.38 8.23
N ASN A 63 1.11 7.11 7.24
CA ASN A 63 1.45 8.50 6.98
C ASN A 63 0.30 9.44 7.40
N GLY A 64 -0.64 8.94 8.20
CA GLY A 64 -1.77 9.66 8.75
C GLY A 64 -2.81 10.10 7.72
N LYS A 65 -2.75 9.60 6.48
CA LYS A 65 -3.61 10.09 5.39
C LYS A 65 -5.05 9.60 5.49
N ILE A 66 -5.27 8.44 6.12
CA ILE A 66 -6.61 7.90 6.37
C ILE A 66 -7.02 8.09 7.83
N ASN A 67 -6.22 7.59 8.79
CA ASN A 67 -6.48 7.70 10.23
C ASN A 67 -7.94 7.41 10.65
N GLY A 68 -8.54 6.39 10.05
CA GLY A 68 -9.97 6.15 10.21
C GLY A 68 -10.48 4.96 9.41
N GLN A 69 -11.80 4.88 9.31
CA GLN A 69 -12.48 3.86 8.53
C GLN A 69 -12.40 4.20 7.05
N LEU A 70 -12.01 3.23 6.23
CA LEU A 70 -12.10 3.34 4.80
C LEU A 70 -13.56 3.13 4.37
N ASP A 71 -14.01 3.96 3.44
CA ASP A 71 -15.33 3.79 2.83
C ASP A 71 -15.49 2.37 2.28
N ARG A 72 -16.68 1.81 2.44
CA ARG A 72 -17.03 0.54 1.81
C ARG A 72 -17.07 0.80 0.30
N SER A 73 -15.97 0.50 -0.39
CA SER A 73 -15.99 0.30 -1.84
C SER A 73 -17.07 -0.75 -2.13
N THR A 74 -18.20 -0.28 -2.65
CA THR A 74 -19.37 -1.09 -3.01
C THR A 74 -19.04 -1.95 -4.22
#